data_AF-A0A372KKN8-F1
#
_entry.id   AF-A0A372KKN8-F1
#
_cell.length_a   1.000
_cell.length_b   1.000
_cell.length_c   1.000
_cell.angle_alpha   90.00
_cell.angle_beta   90.00
_cell.angle_gamma   90.00
#
_symmetry.space_group_name_H-M   'P 1'
#
loop_
_entity.id
_entity.type
_entity.pdbx_description
1 polymer ?
#
loop_
_entity_poly.entity_id
_entity_poly.type
_entity_poly.pdbx_seq_one_letter_code
_entity_poly.pdbx_strand_id
1 'polypeptide(L)'
;PDNRTKEQYELEQEFQPLFDFLAEEKKDFSKISKYKSTLFETERKTNIEKSYGVNFDKLIYSKDGTYTITEDGKAVEYLVSVNENNKLFYPSSVPIEYDDNLFNLHLEKDFFEKLPISDYTAEHPETYLKDISYEVDSSIPFLKQLMERYDINQNADISLYIENYYEGDDMVYVIRISLVDDYKIFDIINKITFRE
;
A
#
# COMPACT_ATOMS: atom_id res chain seq x y z
N PRO A 1 12.01 -6.06 19.52
CA PRO A 1 10.96 -7.10 19.72
C PRO A 1 11.61 -8.48 19.80
N ASP A 2 11.05 -9.43 20.57
CA ASP A 2 11.68 -10.74 20.79
C ASP A 2 11.67 -11.66 19.55
N ASN A 3 10.87 -11.32 18.53
CA ASN A 3 10.71 -12.06 17.28
C ASN A 3 11.63 -11.56 16.15
N ARG A 4 12.72 -10.83 16.47
CA ARG A 4 13.63 -10.23 15.48
C ARG A 4 15.09 -10.42 15.87
N THR A 5 15.95 -10.59 14.86
CA THR A 5 17.39 -10.40 15.04
C THR A 5 17.73 -8.93 15.20
N LYS A 6 18.95 -8.64 15.67
CA LYS A 6 19.44 -7.25 15.76
C LYS A 6 19.46 -6.57 14.38
N GLU A 7 19.90 -7.28 13.35
CA GLU A 7 19.97 -6.77 11.98
C GLU A 7 18.59 -6.46 11.41
N GLN A 8 17.62 -7.37 11.60
CA GLN A 8 16.23 -7.15 11.23
C GLN A 8 15.63 -5.92 11.93
N TYR A 9 15.93 -5.75 13.22
CA TYR A 9 15.48 -4.59 13.98
C TYR A 9 16.07 -3.29 13.42
N GLU A 10 17.37 -3.27 13.12
CA GLU A 10 18.06 -2.11 12.53
C GLU A 10 17.50 -1.77 11.14
N LEU A 11 17.25 -2.79 10.30
CA LEU A 11 16.64 -2.63 8.99
C LEU A 11 15.22 -2.03 9.08
N GLU A 12 14.37 -2.54 9.98
CA GLU A 12 13.02 -2.01 10.17
C GLU A 12 13.00 -0.53 10.58
N GLN A 13 14.02 -0.04 11.29
CA GLN A 13 14.08 1.38 11.65
C GLN A 13 14.16 2.28 10.43
N GLU A 14 14.67 1.80 9.29
CA GLU A 14 14.72 2.56 8.04
C GLU A 14 13.33 2.75 7.41
N PHE A 15 12.36 1.92 7.80
CA PHE A 15 10.96 1.99 7.39
C PHE A 15 10.09 2.80 8.34
N GLN A 16 10.67 3.42 9.38
CA GLN A 16 9.90 4.20 10.36
C GLN A 16 9.01 5.30 9.74
N PRO A 17 9.44 6.05 8.70
CA PRO A 17 8.56 7.02 8.04
C PRO A 17 7.28 6.39 7.47
N LEU A 18 7.40 5.19 6.87
CA LEU A 18 6.26 4.42 6.36
C LEU A 18 5.36 3.95 7.52
N PHE A 19 5.94 3.42 8.60
CA PHE A 19 5.16 2.95 9.75
C PHE A 19 4.40 4.07 10.45
N ASP A 20 5.05 5.22 10.66
CA ASP A 20 4.41 6.40 11.24
C ASP A 20 3.24 6.86 10.36
N PHE A 21 3.43 6.92 9.04
CA PHE A 21 2.37 7.27 8.10
C PHE A 21 1.21 6.26 8.14
N LEU A 22 1.47 4.96 8.16
CA LEU A 22 0.43 3.92 8.22
C LEU A 22 -0.33 3.94 9.55
N ALA A 23 0.32 4.31 10.65
CA ALA A 23 -0.27 4.43 11.98
C ALA A 23 -1.18 5.66 12.16
N GLU A 24 -1.08 6.68 11.31
CA GLU A 24 -1.97 7.84 11.35
C GLU A 24 -3.42 7.42 10.99
N GLU A 25 -4.36 7.53 11.92
CA GLU A 25 -5.80 7.31 11.69
C GLU A 25 -6.35 8.31 10.65
N LYS A 26 -5.82 9.54 10.67
CA LYS A 26 -6.10 10.59 9.70
C LYS A 26 -4.79 10.97 9.04
N LYS A 27 -4.58 10.50 7.81
CA LYS A 27 -3.36 10.80 7.06
C LYS A 27 -3.19 12.30 6.86
N ASP A 28 -2.00 12.79 7.14
CA ASP A 28 -1.59 14.14 6.84
C ASP A 28 -0.74 14.17 5.56
N PHE A 29 -1.40 14.48 4.44
CA PHE A 29 -0.74 14.59 3.13
C PHE A 29 0.22 15.80 3.02
N SER A 30 0.30 16.68 4.03
CA SER A 30 1.26 17.79 4.02
C SER A 30 2.73 17.34 4.11
N LYS A 31 2.98 16.13 4.62
CA LYS A 31 4.32 15.52 4.71
C LYS A 31 4.69 14.70 3.49
N ILE A 32 3.79 14.59 2.52
CA ILE A 32 3.92 13.71 1.36
C ILE A 32 4.23 14.54 0.11
N SER A 33 5.19 14.09 -0.69
CA SER A 33 5.57 14.69 -1.97
C SER A 33 4.91 13.99 -3.15
N LYS A 34 4.86 12.65 -3.10
CA LYS A 34 4.18 11.79 -4.06
C LYS A 34 3.39 10.71 -3.34
N TYR A 35 2.18 10.45 -3.79
CA TYR A 35 1.36 9.37 -3.26
C TYR A 35 0.68 8.62 -4.39
N LYS A 36 0.86 7.31 -4.42
CA LYS A 36 0.12 6.44 -5.32
C LYS A 36 -0.39 5.24 -4.54
N SER A 37 -1.69 4.99 -4.60
CA SER A 37 -2.28 3.76 -4.09
C SER A 37 -3.01 3.07 -5.23
N THR A 38 -2.77 1.80 -5.43
CA THR A 38 -3.37 1.02 -6.52
C THR A 38 -3.85 -0.31 -5.99
N LEU A 39 -5.09 -0.61 -6.31
CA LEU A 39 -5.71 -1.90 -6.10
C LEU A 39 -5.82 -2.61 -7.45
N PHE A 40 -5.39 -3.87 -7.50
CA PHE A 40 -5.60 -4.76 -8.64
C PHE A 40 -6.50 -5.92 -8.21
N GLU A 41 -7.46 -6.23 -9.06
CA GLU A 41 -8.29 -7.42 -8.98
C GLU A 41 -8.14 -8.18 -10.30
N THR A 42 -7.61 -9.41 -10.22
CA THR A 42 -7.39 -10.26 -11.38
C THR A 42 -8.16 -11.56 -11.23
N GLU A 43 -9.09 -11.83 -12.15
CA GLU A 43 -9.76 -13.13 -12.24
C GLU A 43 -8.80 -14.15 -12.87
N ARG A 44 -8.34 -15.13 -12.09
CA ARG A 44 -7.26 -16.05 -12.48
C ARG A 44 -7.62 -16.98 -13.64
N LYS A 45 -8.92 -17.27 -13.83
CA LYS A 45 -9.38 -18.17 -14.90
C LYS A 45 -9.40 -17.51 -16.26
N THR A 46 -9.71 -16.21 -16.31
CA THR A 46 -9.87 -15.44 -17.54
C THR A 46 -8.67 -14.52 -17.79
N ASN A 47 -7.84 -14.28 -16.77
CA ASN A 47 -6.79 -13.27 -16.72
C ASN A 47 -7.31 -11.85 -17.00
N ILE A 48 -8.59 -11.59 -16.73
CA ILE A 48 -9.15 -10.25 -16.77
C ILE A 48 -8.68 -9.52 -15.52
N GLU A 49 -7.96 -8.42 -15.72
CA GLU A 49 -7.50 -7.53 -14.66
C GLU A 49 -8.32 -6.25 -14.68
N LYS A 50 -8.73 -5.83 -13.48
CA LYS A 50 -9.23 -4.49 -13.19
C LYS A 50 -8.31 -3.83 -12.19
N SER A 51 -8.04 -2.54 -12.37
CA SER A 51 -7.33 -1.76 -11.38
C SER A 51 -8.00 -0.44 -11.08
N TYR A 52 -7.84 -0.02 -9.84
CA TYR A 52 -8.39 1.21 -9.30
C TYR A 52 -7.23 1.87 -8.58
N GLY A 53 -6.99 3.15 -8.81
CA GLY A 53 -5.86 3.78 -8.18
C GLY A 53 -6.01 5.26 -8.05
N VAL A 54 -5.44 5.80 -6.99
CA VAL A 54 -5.29 7.22 -6.78
C VAL A 54 -3.82 7.59 -6.95
N ASN A 55 -3.57 8.71 -7.63
CA ASN A 55 -2.23 9.18 -7.93
C ASN A 55 -2.10 10.69 -7.73
N PHE A 56 -1.11 11.08 -6.94
CA PHE A 56 -0.69 12.46 -6.71
C PHE A 56 0.82 12.56 -6.87
N ASP A 57 1.29 12.96 -8.05
CA ASP A 57 2.73 13.01 -8.36
C ASP A 57 3.44 14.29 -7.92
N LYS A 58 2.68 15.29 -7.46
CA LYS A 58 3.18 16.67 -7.25
C LYS A 58 2.55 17.36 -6.04
N LEU A 59 2.38 16.65 -4.91
CA LEU A 59 1.72 17.19 -3.71
C LEU A 59 2.42 18.43 -3.13
N ILE A 60 3.72 18.60 -3.41
CA ILE A 60 4.48 19.80 -3.04
C ILE A 60 3.93 21.07 -3.74
N TYR A 61 3.38 20.92 -4.95
CA TYR A 61 2.99 22.04 -5.82
C TYR A 61 1.48 22.14 -6.05
N SER A 62 0.74 21.03 -5.95
CA SER A 62 -0.69 20.97 -6.18
C SER A 62 -1.35 20.00 -5.21
N LYS A 63 -2.58 20.31 -4.79
CA LYS A 63 -3.42 19.35 -4.05
C LYS A 63 -4.21 18.43 -4.99
N ASP A 64 -4.11 18.62 -6.31
CA ASP A 64 -4.86 17.84 -7.30
C ASP A 64 -4.18 16.51 -7.60
N GLY A 65 -4.99 15.50 -7.85
CA GLY A 65 -4.58 14.18 -8.27
C GLY A 65 -5.61 13.55 -9.19
N THR A 66 -5.35 12.30 -9.54
CA THR A 66 -6.21 11.52 -10.43
C THR A 66 -6.62 10.24 -9.75
N TYR A 67 -7.89 9.87 -9.87
CA TYR A 67 -8.37 8.53 -9.63
C TYR A 67 -8.61 7.86 -10.97
N THR A 68 -7.99 6.70 -11.19
CA THR A 68 -8.02 5.96 -12.45
C THR A 68 -8.65 4.59 -12.22
N ILE A 69 -9.62 4.25 -13.07
CA ILE A 69 -10.13 2.88 -13.20
C ILE A 69 -9.64 2.34 -14.53
N THR A 70 -8.98 1.19 -14.51
CA THR A 70 -8.55 0.46 -15.70
C THR A 70 -9.25 -0.88 -15.77
N GLU A 71 -9.86 -1.19 -16.90
CA GLU A 71 -10.47 -2.49 -17.20
C GLU A 71 -10.20 -2.83 -18.66
N ASP A 72 -9.67 -4.04 -18.92
CA ASP A 72 -9.38 -4.53 -20.29
C ASP A 72 -8.53 -3.53 -21.12
N GLY A 73 -7.50 -2.97 -20.47
CA GLY A 73 -6.57 -2.01 -21.08
C GLY A 73 -7.16 -0.61 -21.35
N LYS A 74 -8.40 -0.34 -20.96
CA LYS A 74 -9.02 0.99 -21.08
C LYS A 74 -9.02 1.68 -19.72
N ALA A 75 -8.52 2.91 -19.69
CA ALA A 75 -8.49 3.73 -18.49
C ALA A 75 -9.54 4.85 -18.56
N VAL A 76 -10.23 5.08 -17.43
CA VAL A 76 -11.08 6.25 -17.19
C VAL A 76 -10.53 6.99 -15.99
N GLU A 77 -10.34 8.30 -16.14
CA GLU A 77 -9.75 9.16 -15.12
C GLU A 77 -10.76 10.16 -14.56
N TYR A 78 -10.66 10.40 -13.26
CA TYR A 78 -11.45 11.36 -12.52
C TYR A 78 -10.52 12.26 -11.70
N LEU A 79 -10.83 13.55 -11.64
CA LEU A 79 -10.10 14.47 -10.79
C LEU A 79 -10.45 14.20 -9.32
N VAL A 80 -9.42 14.11 -8.49
CA VAL A 80 -9.52 14.04 -7.03
C VAL A 80 -8.58 15.08 -6.43
N SER A 81 -8.74 15.38 -5.14
CA SER A 81 -7.87 16.35 -4.49
C SER A 81 -7.61 16.02 -3.04
N VAL A 82 -6.61 16.68 -2.46
CA VAL A 82 -6.43 16.78 -1.02
C VAL A 82 -7.20 18.02 -0.53
N ASN A 83 -8.08 17.86 0.44
CA ASN A 83 -8.89 18.97 0.96
C ASN A 83 -8.13 19.84 1.98
N GLU A 84 -8.80 20.84 2.55
CA GLU A 84 -8.21 21.75 3.55
C GLU A 84 -7.81 21.10 4.87
N ASN A 85 -8.28 19.87 5.14
CA ASN A 85 -7.88 19.07 6.29
C ASN A 85 -6.76 18.07 5.94
N ASN A 86 -6.09 18.25 4.80
CA ASN A 86 -5.06 17.36 4.25
C ASN A 86 -5.53 15.92 4.02
N LYS A 87 -6.82 15.71 3.74
CA LYS A 87 -7.40 14.39 3.46
C LYS A 87 -7.74 14.22 1.99
N LEU A 88 -7.65 12.99 1.50
CA LEU A 88 -8.18 12.60 0.18
C LEU A 88 -9.66 12.96 0.09
N PHE A 89 -10.02 13.58 -1.03
CA PHE A 89 -11.37 13.99 -1.37
C PHE A 89 -11.74 13.45 -2.74
N TYR A 90 -12.79 12.64 -2.75
CA TYR A 90 -13.41 12.08 -3.96
C TYR A 90 -14.69 12.86 -4.26
N PRO A 91 -14.77 13.57 -5.40
CA PRO A 91 -16.03 14.14 -5.86
C PRO A 91 -17.09 13.05 -6.06
N SER A 92 -18.37 13.41 -5.92
CA SER A 92 -19.49 12.45 -6.09
C SER A 92 -19.59 11.84 -7.49
N SER A 93 -18.86 12.37 -8.47
CA SER A 93 -18.74 11.81 -9.81
C SER A 93 -17.80 10.60 -9.89
N VAL A 94 -16.95 10.38 -8.88
CA VAL A 94 -16.05 9.22 -8.83
C VAL A 94 -16.87 8.00 -8.44
N PRO A 95 -16.90 6.93 -9.27
CA PRO A 95 -17.48 5.67 -8.86
C PRO A 95 -16.57 4.99 -7.82
N ILE A 96 -17.09 4.83 -6.61
CA ILE A 96 -16.39 4.22 -5.48
C ILE A 96 -16.90 2.77 -5.36
N GLU A 97 -16.10 1.82 -5.84
CA GLU A 97 -16.38 0.37 -5.73
C GLU A 97 -15.73 -0.25 -4.49
N TYR A 98 -14.70 0.42 -3.97
CA TYR A 98 -13.86 -0.06 -2.88
C TYR A 98 -13.91 0.90 -1.70
N ASP A 99 -13.60 0.41 -0.50
CA ASP A 99 -13.55 1.28 0.69
C ASP A 99 -12.38 2.26 0.51
N ASP A 100 -12.64 3.55 0.69
CA ASP A 100 -11.64 4.62 0.64
C ASP A 100 -10.41 4.31 1.51
N ASN A 101 -10.59 3.54 2.60
CA ASN A 101 -9.51 3.11 3.49
C ASN A 101 -8.49 2.18 2.82
N LEU A 102 -8.81 1.50 1.71
CA LEU A 102 -7.82 0.72 0.95
C LEU A 102 -6.84 1.63 0.23
N PHE A 103 -7.34 2.75 -0.30
CA PHE A 103 -6.53 3.81 -0.91
C PHE A 103 -5.88 4.74 0.11
N ASN A 104 -6.09 4.48 1.40
CA ASN A 104 -5.62 5.30 2.50
C ASN A 104 -5.25 4.43 3.70
N LEU A 105 -4.47 3.36 3.43
CA LEU A 105 -4.23 2.24 4.34
C LEU A 105 -3.84 2.69 5.75
N HIS A 106 -4.63 2.26 6.74
CA HIS A 106 -4.35 2.46 8.15
C HIS A 106 -4.09 1.11 8.83
N LEU A 107 -2.96 1.02 9.53
CA LEU A 107 -2.56 -0.13 10.33
C LEU A 107 -2.30 0.33 11.76
N GLU A 108 -2.51 -0.55 12.75
CA GLU A 108 -2.18 -0.24 14.13
C GLU A 108 -0.68 0.05 14.28
N LYS A 109 -0.32 0.93 15.24
CA LYS A 109 1.08 1.34 15.44
C LYS A 109 2.02 0.16 15.70
N ASP A 110 1.55 -0.85 16.40
CA ASP A 110 2.30 -2.06 16.74
C ASP A 110 2.03 -3.22 15.77
N PHE A 111 1.39 -2.96 14.62
CA PHE A 111 1.04 -3.99 13.63
C PHE A 111 2.28 -4.76 13.18
N PHE A 112 3.29 -4.07 12.66
CA PHE A 112 4.53 -4.71 12.22
C PHE A 112 5.27 -5.34 13.40
N GLU A 113 5.35 -4.67 14.55
CA GLU A 113 6.02 -5.18 15.75
C GLU A 113 5.52 -6.56 16.21
N LYS A 114 4.26 -6.90 15.93
CA LYS A 114 3.68 -8.21 16.25
C LYS A 114 4.04 -9.32 15.25
N LEU A 115 4.45 -8.96 14.03
CA LEU A 115 4.70 -9.91 12.94
C LEU A 115 6.15 -10.38 12.93
N PRO A 116 6.42 -11.70 12.86
CA PRO A 116 7.74 -12.22 12.51
C PRO A 116 8.13 -11.82 11.09
N ILE A 117 9.43 -11.65 10.85
CA ILE A 117 9.99 -11.43 9.52
C ILE A 117 10.29 -12.79 8.89
N SER A 118 9.75 -13.02 7.69
CA SER A 118 9.95 -14.25 6.91
C SER A 118 11.19 -14.20 6.03
N ASP A 119 11.44 -13.05 5.40
CA ASP A 119 12.59 -12.81 4.51
C ASP A 119 12.91 -11.31 4.44
N TYR A 120 14.12 -10.94 4.04
CA TYR A 120 14.52 -9.53 3.90
C TYR A 120 15.80 -9.33 3.05
N THR A 121 15.89 -8.17 2.41
CA THR A 121 17.12 -7.65 1.79
C THR A 121 17.60 -6.40 2.52
N ALA A 122 18.73 -6.47 3.22
CA ALA A 122 19.33 -5.32 3.90
C ALA A 122 20.33 -4.54 3.01
N GLU A 123 21.00 -5.24 2.10
CA GLU A 123 21.98 -4.68 1.17
C GLU A 123 21.81 -5.31 -0.22
N HIS A 124 21.41 -4.51 -1.21
CA HIS A 124 21.39 -4.94 -2.60
C HIS A 124 22.69 -4.54 -3.33
N PRO A 125 23.31 -5.41 -4.14
CA PRO A 125 24.64 -5.17 -4.69
C PRO A 125 24.72 -4.02 -5.70
N GLU A 126 23.60 -3.69 -6.35
CA GLU A 126 23.55 -2.72 -7.46
C GLU A 126 22.71 -1.48 -7.17
N THR A 127 21.87 -1.53 -6.14
CA THR A 127 20.86 -0.50 -5.85
C THR A 127 20.75 -0.28 -4.35
N TYR A 128 20.07 0.78 -3.93
CA TYR A 128 19.68 0.98 -2.53
C TYR A 128 18.40 0.20 -2.17
N LEU A 129 18.01 -0.81 -2.95
CA LEU A 129 16.79 -1.55 -2.63
C LEU A 129 16.96 -2.26 -1.29
N LYS A 130 16.00 -2.03 -0.39
CA LYS A 130 15.82 -2.83 0.81
C LYS A 130 14.38 -3.29 0.90
N ASP A 131 14.18 -4.48 1.41
CA ASP A 131 12.85 -5.05 1.56
C ASP A 131 12.74 -5.92 2.81
N ILE A 132 11.51 -6.05 3.30
CA ILE A 132 11.14 -6.92 4.40
C ILE A 132 9.82 -7.60 4.05
N SER A 133 9.81 -8.92 4.10
CA SER A 133 8.61 -9.76 4.04
C SER A 133 8.24 -10.24 5.43
N TYR A 134 6.95 -10.23 5.73
CA TYR A 134 6.42 -10.63 7.03
C TYR A 134 5.66 -11.96 6.96
N GLU A 135 5.69 -12.72 8.06
CA GLU A 135 4.81 -13.86 8.24
C GLU A 135 3.39 -13.36 8.57
N VAL A 136 2.44 -13.67 7.69
CA VAL A 136 1.03 -13.24 7.82
C VAL A 136 0.09 -14.39 7.44
N ASP A 137 -1.09 -14.40 8.06
CA ASP A 137 -2.16 -15.35 7.77
C ASP A 137 -3.55 -14.73 7.97
N SER A 138 -4.60 -15.49 7.67
CA SER A 138 -6.01 -15.05 7.79
C SER A 138 -6.52 -14.94 9.23
N SER A 139 -5.69 -15.22 10.24
CA SER A 139 -6.02 -14.97 11.64
C SER A 139 -5.83 -13.49 12.04
N ILE A 140 -5.02 -12.74 11.27
CA ILE A 140 -4.81 -11.30 11.48
C ILE A 140 -6.13 -10.56 11.23
N PRO A 141 -6.69 -9.82 12.22
CA PRO A 141 -8.03 -9.24 12.11
C PRO A 141 -8.24 -8.34 10.88
N PHE A 142 -7.24 -7.52 10.55
CA PHE A 142 -7.29 -6.64 9.37
C PHE A 142 -7.41 -7.45 8.06
N LEU A 143 -6.57 -8.47 7.88
CA LEU A 143 -6.56 -9.31 6.69
C LEU A 143 -7.84 -10.14 6.58
N LYS A 144 -8.30 -10.71 7.69
CA LYS A 144 -9.56 -11.45 7.74
C LYS A 144 -10.75 -10.61 7.25
N GLN A 145 -10.88 -9.38 7.78
CA GLN A 145 -11.96 -8.47 7.39
C GLN A 145 -11.86 -8.06 5.92
N LEU A 146 -10.63 -7.83 5.43
CA LEU A 146 -10.38 -7.54 4.02
C LEU A 146 -10.86 -8.69 3.13
N MET A 147 -10.49 -9.93 3.47
CA MET A 147 -10.87 -11.12 2.73
C MET A 147 -12.38 -11.37 2.76
N GLU A 148 -13.04 -11.24 3.91
CA GLU A 148 -14.49 -11.38 4.04
C GLU A 148 -15.25 -10.33 3.21
N ARG A 149 -14.78 -9.08 3.21
CA ARG A 149 -15.44 -7.99 2.49
C ARG A 149 -15.38 -8.13 0.97
N TYR A 150 -14.26 -8.64 0.46
CA TYR A 150 -14.01 -8.74 -0.98
C TYR A 150 -14.16 -10.15 -1.52
N ASP A 151 -14.83 -11.04 -0.78
CA ASP A 151 -15.12 -12.43 -1.18
C ASP A 151 -13.85 -13.19 -1.61
N ILE A 152 -12.80 -13.08 -0.79
CA ILE A 152 -11.54 -13.80 -0.96
C ILE A 152 -11.56 -15.00 -0.01
N ASN A 153 -11.19 -16.17 -0.52
CA ASN A 153 -11.17 -17.41 0.25
C ASN A 153 -10.25 -17.28 1.48
N GLN A 154 -10.71 -17.70 2.66
CA GLN A 154 -9.93 -17.65 3.91
C GLN A 154 -8.65 -18.50 3.92
N ASN A 155 -8.51 -19.41 2.96
CA ASN A 155 -7.31 -20.21 2.72
C ASN A 155 -6.42 -19.63 1.59
N ALA A 156 -6.66 -18.39 1.16
CA ALA A 156 -5.81 -17.72 0.19
C ALA A 156 -4.36 -17.65 0.67
N ASP A 157 -3.42 -17.70 -0.28
CA ASP A 157 -2.04 -17.33 -0.01
C ASP A 157 -1.99 -15.82 0.26
N ILE A 158 -1.35 -15.44 1.37
CA ILE A 158 -1.23 -14.06 1.81
C ILE A 158 0.23 -13.66 1.79
N SER A 159 0.55 -12.52 1.17
CA SER A 159 1.86 -11.89 1.31
C SER A 159 1.71 -10.44 1.77
N LEU A 160 2.63 -10.06 2.66
CA LEU A 160 2.83 -8.69 3.10
C LEU A 160 4.33 -8.41 3.02
N TYR A 161 4.68 -7.42 2.21
CA TYR A 161 6.05 -6.93 2.17
C TYR A 161 6.10 -5.41 2.05
N ILE A 162 7.21 -4.86 2.52
CA ILE A 162 7.56 -3.46 2.38
C ILE A 162 8.91 -3.37 1.69
N GLU A 163 9.12 -2.33 0.89
CA GLU A 163 10.41 -2.03 0.28
C GLU A 163 10.67 -0.53 0.24
N ASN A 164 11.94 -0.14 0.24
CA ASN A 164 12.34 1.22 -0.06
C ASN A 164 13.50 1.24 -1.06
N TYR A 165 13.54 2.30 -1.86
CA TYR A 165 14.58 2.51 -2.86
C TYR A 165 14.62 3.98 -3.27
N TYR A 166 15.73 4.40 -3.87
CA TYR A 166 15.85 5.72 -4.47
C TYR A 166 15.26 5.74 -5.88
N GLU A 167 14.39 6.71 -6.16
CA GLU A 167 13.96 7.09 -7.51
C GLU A 167 14.45 8.52 -7.82
N GLY A 168 15.62 8.59 -8.47
CA GLY A 168 16.36 9.85 -8.53
C GLY A 168 16.92 10.19 -7.15
N ASP A 169 16.62 11.39 -6.64
CA ASP A 169 17.03 11.81 -5.30
C ASP A 169 15.97 11.47 -4.23
N ASP A 170 14.79 11.01 -4.64
CA ASP A 170 13.67 10.75 -3.74
C ASP A 170 13.75 9.34 -3.14
N MET A 171 13.66 9.21 -1.81
CA MET A 171 13.40 7.92 -1.15
C MET A 171 11.93 7.53 -1.31
N VAL A 172 11.69 6.40 -1.96
CA VAL A 172 10.38 5.81 -2.15
C VAL A 172 10.17 4.70 -1.14
N TYR A 173 9.00 4.68 -0.51
CA TYR A 173 8.53 3.58 0.33
C TYR A 173 7.34 2.90 -0.35
N VAL A 174 7.33 1.58 -0.34
CA VAL A 174 6.24 0.76 -0.87
C VAL A 174 5.78 -0.22 0.20
N ILE A 175 4.47 -0.39 0.31
CA ILE A 175 3.85 -1.53 0.99
C ILE A 175 2.94 -2.24 0.00
N ARG A 176 3.05 -3.56 -0.05
CA ARG A 176 2.18 -4.41 -0.84
C ARG A 176 1.56 -5.51 0.01
N ILE A 177 0.25 -5.68 -0.18
CA ILE A 177 -0.54 -6.77 0.38
C ILE A 177 -1.13 -7.53 -0.79
N SER A 178 -0.80 -8.82 -0.91
CA SER A 178 -1.34 -9.71 -1.93
C SER A 178 -2.17 -10.80 -1.28
N LEU A 179 -3.38 -11.02 -1.81
CA LEU A 179 -4.25 -12.13 -1.43
C LEU A 179 -4.56 -12.93 -2.68
N VAL A 180 -4.15 -14.20 -2.70
CA VAL A 180 -4.26 -15.06 -3.88
C VAL A 180 -5.05 -16.32 -3.52
N ASP A 181 -6.28 -16.43 -4.03
CA ASP A 181 -7.05 -17.66 -3.96
C ASP A 181 -7.21 -18.32 -5.33
N ASP A 182 -7.93 -19.45 -5.41
CA ASP A 182 -8.12 -20.21 -6.65
C ASP A 182 -8.80 -19.44 -7.80
N TYR A 183 -9.49 -18.34 -7.49
CA TYR A 183 -10.32 -17.59 -8.44
C TYR A 183 -9.78 -16.19 -8.70
N LYS A 184 -9.17 -15.56 -7.70
CA LYS A 184 -8.82 -14.14 -7.72
C LYS A 184 -7.43 -13.88 -7.13
N ILE A 185 -6.75 -12.90 -7.72
CA ILE A 185 -5.64 -12.17 -7.10
C ILE A 185 -6.17 -10.79 -6.71
N PHE A 186 -5.91 -10.39 -5.47
CA PHE A 186 -6.25 -9.09 -4.94
C PHE A 186 -5.00 -8.43 -4.36
N ASP A 187 -4.51 -7.39 -5.03
CA ASP A 187 -3.22 -6.76 -4.78
C ASP A 187 -3.43 -5.29 -4.40
N ILE A 188 -3.04 -4.89 -3.19
CA ILE A 188 -3.04 -3.50 -2.74
C ILE A 188 -1.59 -3.04 -2.68
N ILE A 189 -1.26 -1.96 -3.40
CA ILE A 189 0.08 -1.38 -3.46
C ILE A 189 -0.02 0.10 -3.11
N ASN A 190 0.65 0.51 -2.03
CA ASN A 190 0.82 1.93 -1.70
C ASN A 190 2.28 2.29 -1.90
N LYS A 191 2.54 3.30 -2.73
CA LYS A 191 3.85 3.91 -3.00
C LYS A 191 3.82 5.36 -2.50
N ILE A 192 4.73 5.68 -1.58
CA ILE A 192 4.78 6.94 -0.86
C ILE A 192 6.18 7.52 -0.98
N THR A 193 6.26 8.81 -1.31
CA THR A 193 7.47 9.60 -1.18
C THR A 193 7.18 10.71 -0.19
N PHE A 194 8.02 10.82 0.85
CA PHE A 194 7.90 11.86 1.87
C PHE A 194 8.58 13.15 1.39
N ARG A 195 8.21 14.28 1.97
CA ARG A 195 8.96 15.54 1.82
C ARG A 195 10.19 15.47 2.72
N GLU A 196 11.31 15.95 2.21
CA GLU A 196 12.51 16.25 3.00
C GLU A 196 12.34 17.48 3.89
#